data_AF-A0A016WLF4-F1
#
_entry.id   AF-A0A016WLF4-F1
#
_cell.length_a   1.000
_cell.length_b   1.000
_cell.length_c   1.000
_cell.angle_alpha   90.00
_cell.angle_beta   90.00
_cell.angle_gamma   90.00
#
_symmetry.space_group_name_H-M   'P 1'
#
loop_
_entity.id
_entity.type
_entity.pdbx_description
1 polymer ?
#
loop_
_entity_poly.entity_id
_entity_poly.type
_entity_poly.pdbx_seq_one_letter_code
_entity_poly.pdbx_strand_id
1 'polypeptide(L)'
;MYSGICCWTVSGLKNENKILRIKYVLLASRLAKMSIKEWLGIDKMQKFMRIIKQMGGVRAALKKRYLMDVTRVGTLVGTDKFGNKYYEDNSYFMPRNRWVEYPDKVWLDYDPTQIPPEWHRWLHHIGDDTPTQNPPKNEKWVLQHEENLSIFEDKKYIPYSTTRTKIQGWQPGQKKQQ
;
A
#
# COMPACT_ATOMS: atom_id res chain seq x y z
N MET A 1 48.59 -5.31 -51.35
CA MET A 1 48.30 -6.76 -51.24
C MET A 1 47.93 -7.06 -49.79
N TYR A 2 46.75 -7.52 -49.39
CA TYR A 2 45.50 -7.85 -50.08
C TYR A 2 44.35 -7.48 -49.14
N SER A 3 43.24 -7.09 -49.76
CA SER A 3 41.89 -7.00 -49.19
C SER A 3 41.43 -8.33 -48.60
N GLY A 4 40.66 -8.27 -47.50
CA GLY A 4 39.99 -9.45 -46.96
C GLY A 4 38.74 -9.08 -46.16
N ILE A 5 37.80 -8.38 -46.80
CA ILE A 5 36.42 -8.24 -46.29
C ILE A 5 35.83 -9.65 -46.26
N CYS A 6 35.82 -10.27 -45.09
CA CYS A 6 35.20 -11.58 -44.91
C CYS A 6 33.69 -11.38 -44.75
N CYS A 7 33.00 -11.66 -45.85
CA CYS A 7 31.57 -11.86 -45.98
C CYS A 7 31.08 -12.95 -45.00
N TRP A 8 30.59 -12.55 -43.82
CA TRP A 8 29.71 -13.42 -43.02
C TRP A 8 28.29 -13.37 -43.59
N THR A 9 28.13 -14.19 -44.63
CA THR A 9 27.01 -15.09 -44.90
C THR A 9 25.64 -14.73 -44.29
N VAL A 10 24.71 -14.46 -45.20
CA VAL A 10 23.25 -14.26 -45.13
C VAL A 10 22.49 -15.52 -44.62
N SER A 11 23.06 -16.27 -43.69
CA SER A 11 22.53 -17.57 -43.22
C SER A 11 21.66 -17.47 -41.96
N GLY A 12 21.65 -16.32 -41.26
CA GLY A 12 20.88 -16.10 -40.03
C GLY A 12 19.39 -15.76 -40.23
N LEU A 13 19.03 -15.17 -41.37
CA LEU A 13 17.68 -14.63 -41.61
C LEU A 13 16.61 -15.71 -41.93
N LYS A 14 17.00 -16.92 -42.36
CA LYS A 14 16.03 -17.99 -42.66
C LYS A 14 15.51 -18.70 -41.41
N ASN A 15 16.27 -18.70 -40.31
CA ASN A 15 15.90 -19.40 -39.08
C ASN A 15 14.91 -18.60 -38.22
N GLU A 16 15.09 -17.28 -38.15
CA GLU A 16 14.18 -16.37 -37.44
C GLU A 16 12.78 -16.36 -38.07
N ASN A 17 12.69 -16.38 -39.40
CA ASN A 17 11.41 -16.43 -40.12
C ASN A 17 10.63 -17.73 -39.86
N LYS A 18 11.32 -18.88 -39.70
CA LYS A 18 10.66 -20.14 -39.29
C LYS A 18 10.13 -20.07 -37.86
N ILE A 19 10.92 -19.52 -36.94
CA ILE A 19 10.50 -19.34 -35.53
C ILE A 19 9.31 -18.38 -35.44
N LEU A 20 9.32 -17.28 -36.19
CA LEU A 20 8.21 -16.33 -36.26
C LEU A 20 6.96 -16.98 -36.84
N ARG A 21 7.08 -17.78 -37.91
CA ARG A 21 5.95 -18.51 -38.51
C ARG A 21 5.38 -19.58 -37.57
N ILE A 22 6.24 -20.29 -36.84
CA ILE A 22 5.82 -21.27 -35.82
C ILE A 22 5.11 -20.56 -34.66
N LYS A 23 5.67 -19.45 -34.15
CA LYS A 23 5.00 -18.63 -33.13
C LYS A 23 3.66 -18.11 -33.63
N TYR A 24 3.56 -17.69 -34.89
CA TYR A 24 2.32 -17.19 -35.49
C TYR A 24 1.27 -18.29 -35.66
N VAL A 25 1.66 -19.49 -36.10
CA VAL A 25 0.77 -20.65 -36.23
C VAL A 25 0.33 -21.16 -34.85
N LEU A 26 1.23 -21.16 -33.86
CA LEU A 26 0.91 -21.50 -32.46
C LEU A 26 -0.02 -20.45 -31.81
N LEU A 27 0.20 -19.16 -32.08
CA LEU A 27 -0.68 -18.08 -31.61
C LEU A 27 -2.05 -18.14 -32.29
N ALA A 28 -2.09 -18.30 -33.62
CA ALA A 28 -3.32 -18.39 -34.40
C ALA A 28 -4.14 -19.65 -34.06
N SER A 29 -3.49 -20.79 -33.83
CA SER A 29 -4.16 -22.02 -33.36
C SER A 29 -4.66 -21.93 -31.91
N ARG A 30 -4.02 -21.10 -31.07
CA ARG A 30 -4.50 -20.77 -29.72
C ARG A 30 -5.70 -19.82 -29.76
N LEU A 31 -5.70 -18.85 -30.68
CA LEU A 31 -6.84 -17.94 -30.89
C LEU A 31 -8.05 -18.65 -31.51
N ALA A 32 -7.83 -19.58 -32.45
CA ALA A 32 -8.90 -20.35 -33.09
C ALA A 32 -9.57 -21.41 -32.18
N LYS A 33 -9.03 -21.65 -30.97
CA LYS A 33 -9.54 -22.61 -29.99
C LYS A 33 -10.19 -21.98 -28.75
N MET A 34 -10.27 -20.64 -28.67
CA MET A 34 -10.90 -20.00 -27.51
C MET A 34 -12.43 -20.10 -27.60
N SER A 35 -13.06 -20.47 -26.49
CA SER A 35 -14.52 -20.52 -26.39
C SER A 35 -15.10 -19.11 -26.47
N ILE A 36 -16.30 -18.95 -27.04
CA ILE A 36 -17.05 -17.67 -27.06
C ILE A 36 -17.17 -17.07 -25.64
N LYS A 37 -17.19 -17.90 -24.59
CA LYS A 37 -17.22 -17.48 -23.18
C LYS A 37 -15.92 -16.80 -22.73
N GLU A 38 -14.78 -17.31 -23.17
CA GLU A 38 -13.46 -16.72 -22.91
C GLU A 38 -13.28 -15.42 -23.71
N TRP A 39 -13.84 -15.38 -24.93
CA TRP A 39 -13.86 -14.19 -25.78
C TRP A 39 -14.75 -13.07 -25.22
N LEU A 40 -15.93 -13.40 -24.69
CA LEU A 40 -16.82 -12.45 -24.01
C LEU A 40 -16.42 -12.16 -22.55
N GLY A 41 -15.37 -12.81 -22.03
CA GLY A 41 -14.84 -12.53 -20.69
C GLY A 41 -15.84 -12.74 -19.56
N ILE A 42 -16.80 -13.67 -19.71
CA ILE A 42 -17.90 -13.89 -18.76
C ILE A 42 -17.38 -14.19 -17.35
N ASP A 43 -16.25 -14.90 -17.24
CA ASP A 43 -15.61 -15.21 -15.95
C ASP A 43 -15.20 -13.96 -15.18
N LYS A 44 -14.77 -12.90 -15.88
CA LYS A 44 -14.43 -11.61 -15.26
C LYS A 44 -15.67 -10.91 -14.72
N MET A 45 -16.78 -10.95 -15.46
CA MET A 45 -18.06 -10.42 -15.01
C MET A 45 -18.59 -11.18 -13.79
N GLN A 46 -18.50 -12.51 -13.79
CA GLN A 46 -18.88 -13.32 -12.63
C GLN A 46 -18.02 -12.99 -11.40
N LYS A 47 -16.71 -12.83 -11.57
CA LYS A 47 -15.81 -12.39 -10.49
C LYS A 47 -16.20 -11.01 -9.95
N PHE A 48 -16.48 -10.06 -10.84
CA PHE A 48 -16.92 -8.72 -10.47
C PHE A 48 -18.24 -8.73 -9.68
N MET A 49 -19.24 -9.51 -10.13
CA MET A 49 -20.50 -9.66 -9.42
C MET A 49 -20.32 -10.31 -8.04
N ARG A 50 -19.41 -11.30 -7.92
CA ARG A 50 -19.04 -11.88 -6.62
C ARG A 50 -18.42 -10.86 -5.68
N ILE A 51 -17.54 -10.00 -6.20
CA ILE A 51 -16.92 -8.90 -5.44
C ILE A 51 -18.01 -7.94 -4.91
N ILE A 52 -18.92 -7.47 -5.77
CA ILE A 52 -20.03 -6.59 -5.36
C ILE A 52 -20.88 -7.25 -4.27
N LYS A 53 -21.18 -8.54 -4.40
CA LYS A 53 -21.94 -9.29 -3.39
C LYS A 53 -21.22 -9.35 -2.06
N GLN A 54 -19.91 -9.63 -2.06
CA GLN A 54 -19.09 -9.69 -0.86
C GLN A 54 -18.95 -8.32 -0.16
N MET A 55 -18.98 -7.22 -0.90
CA MET A 55 -18.93 -5.87 -0.33
C MET A 55 -20.24 -5.43 0.33
N GLY A 56 -21.34 -6.18 0.16
CA GLY A 56 -22.66 -5.79 0.67
C GLY A 56 -23.50 -4.97 -0.32
N GLY A 57 -23.22 -5.08 -1.63
CA GLY A 57 -24.03 -4.52 -2.70
C GLY A 57 -23.41 -3.32 -3.42
N VAL A 58 -24.14 -2.82 -4.42
CA VAL A 58 -23.63 -1.80 -5.37
C VAL A 58 -23.33 -0.47 -4.67
N ARG A 59 -24.18 -0.04 -3.72
CA ARG A 59 -23.96 1.21 -2.96
C ARG A 59 -22.66 1.17 -2.15
N ALA A 60 -22.41 0.07 -1.45
CA ALA A 60 -21.17 -0.13 -0.70
C ALA A 60 -19.95 -0.20 -1.64
N ALA A 61 -20.10 -0.86 -2.79
CA ALA A 61 -19.04 -0.93 -3.79
C ALA A 61 -18.68 0.43 -4.38
N LEU A 62 -19.68 1.27 -4.68
CA LEU A 62 -19.48 2.64 -5.14
C LEU A 62 -18.86 3.52 -4.06
N LYS A 63 -19.32 3.41 -2.80
CA LYS A 63 -18.71 4.13 -1.66
C LYS A 63 -17.24 3.76 -1.50
N LYS A 64 -16.91 2.46 -1.48
CA LYS A 64 -15.51 2.01 -1.37
C LYS A 64 -14.68 2.44 -2.57
N ARG A 65 -15.24 2.40 -3.78
CA ARG A 65 -14.55 2.91 -4.97
C ARG A 65 -14.25 4.40 -4.86
N TYR A 66 -15.17 5.20 -4.32
CA TYR A 66 -14.99 6.63 -4.13
C TYR A 66 -13.96 6.96 -3.04
N LEU A 67 -13.96 6.21 -1.94
CA LEU A 67 -13.03 6.46 -0.82
C LEU A 67 -11.63 5.90 -1.02
N MET A 68 -11.50 4.73 -1.67
CA MET A 68 -10.25 3.95 -1.73
C MET A 68 -9.72 3.76 -3.16
N ASP A 69 -10.36 4.35 -4.18
CA ASP A 69 -10.10 4.22 -5.63
C ASP A 69 -10.15 2.79 -6.21
N VAL A 70 -10.22 1.76 -5.37
CA VAL A 70 -10.08 0.35 -5.73
C VAL A 70 -11.18 -0.47 -5.10
N THR A 71 -11.88 -1.25 -5.94
CA THR A 71 -12.84 -2.26 -5.50
C THR A 71 -12.12 -3.58 -5.29
N ARG A 72 -11.66 -3.82 -4.06
CA ARG A 72 -11.08 -5.10 -3.62
C ARG A 72 -11.81 -5.64 -2.40
N VAL A 73 -11.70 -6.94 -2.21
CA VAL A 73 -12.29 -7.71 -1.12
C VAL A 73 -11.21 -8.64 -0.59
N GLY A 74 -11.23 -8.88 0.71
CA GLY A 74 -10.24 -9.72 1.38
C GLY A 74 -10.77 -10.25 2.69
N THR A 75 -9.99 -11.11 3.33
CA THR A 75 -10.31 -11.62 4.66
C THR A 75 -9.99 -10.56 5.70
N LEU A 76 -10.94 -10.29 6.61
CA LEU A 76 -10.73 -9.38 7.74
C LEU A 76 -9.79 -10.06 8.74
N VAL A 77 -8.62 -9.46 8.95
CA VAL A 77 -7.58 -9.97 9.85
C VAL A 77 -7.80 -9.47 11.27
N GLY A 78 -8.18 -8.20 11.42
CA GLY A 78 -8.49 -7.60 12.72
C GLY A 78 -8.92 -6.15 12.61
N THR A 79 -9.26 -5.59 13.76
CA THR A 79 -9.67 -4.20 13.93
C THR A 79 -8.87 -3.58 15.07
N ASP A 80 -8.40 -2.36 14.89
CA ASP A 80 -7.71 -1.64 15.96
C ASP A 80 -8.66 -0.87 16.89
N LYS A 81 -8.08 -0.21 17.89
CA LYS A 81 -8.78 0.65 18.86
C LYS A 81 -9.41 1.91 18.25
N PHE A 82 -8.94 2.35 17.08
CA PHE A 82 -9.48 3.53 16.38
C PHE A 82 -10.63 3.16 15.43
N GLY A 83 -10.83 1.87 15.18
CA GLY A 83 -11.84 1.35 14.27
C GLY A 83 -11.34 1.14 12.85
N ASN A 84 -10.02 1.20 12.61
CA ASN A 84 -9.43 0.82 11.33
C ASN A 84 -9.52 -0.70 11.17
N LYS A 85 -9.88 -1.14 9.98
CA LYS A 85 -10.07 -2.56 9.63
C LYS A 85 -8.96 -3.02 8.70
N TYR A 86 -8.29 -4.11 9.05
CA TYR A 86 -7.15 -4.63 8.30
C TYR A 86 -7.56 -5.87 7.52
N TYR A 87 -7.22 -5.91 6.24
CA TYR A 87 -7.58 -6.99 5.32
C TYR A 87 -6.34 -7.57 4.65
N GLU A 88 -6.41 -8.87 4.37
CA GLU A 88 -5.41 -9.62 3.63
C GLU A 88 -6.05 -10.48 2.54
N ASP A 89 -5.40 -10.58 1.39
CA ASP A 89 -5.71 -11.56 0.36
C ASP A 89 -4.44 -11.89 -0.46
N ASN A 90 -3.94 -13.11 -0.27
CA ASN A 90 -2.74 -13.65 -0.91
C ASN A 90 -2.92 -13.94 -2.41
N SER A 91 -4.13 -13.81 -2.96
CA SER A 91 -4.35 -13.90 -4.40
C SER A 91 -3.85 -12.66 -5.15
N TYR A 92 -3.67 -11.53 -4.45
CA TYR A 92 -3.06 -10.34 -5.01
C TYR A 92 -1.54 -10.39 -4.92
N PHE A 93 -0.89 -9.70 -5.86
CA PHE A 93 0.56 -9.53 -5.86
C PHE A 93 1.04 -8.75 -4.62
N MET A 94 2.14 -9.18 -3.99
CA MET A 94 2.85 -8.45 -2.93
C MET A 94 3.41 -7.15 -3.52
N PRO A 95 3.01 -5.92 -3.13
CA PRO A 95 2.59 -5.43 -1.80
C PRO A 95 1.11 -5.03 -1.69
N ARG A 96 0.26 -5.49 -2.60
CA ARG A 96 -1.18 -5.11 -2.68
C ARG A 96 -2.10 -6.05 -1.91
N ASN A 97 -1.56 -7.16 -1.41
CA ASN A 97 -2.25 -8.20 -0.66
C ASN A 97 -2.75 -7.72 0.71
N ARG A 98 -2.06 -6.77 1.36
CA ARG A 98 -2.47 -6.19 2.64
C ARG A 98 -2.98 -4.76 2.47
N TRP A 99 -4.04 -4.41 3.18
CA TRP A 99 -4.53 -3.02 3.22
C TRP A 99 -5.36 -2.73 4.46
N VAL A 100 -5.55 -1.43 4.70
CA VAL A 100 -6.40 -0.90 5.76
C VAL A 100 -7.62 -0.21 5.14
N GLU A 101 -8.76 -0.31 5.80
CA GLU A 101 -9.93 0.54 5.59
C GLU A 101 -10.17 1.35 6.85
N TYR A 102 -10.11 2.67 6.72
CA TYR A 102 -10.35 3.62 7.82
C TYR A 102 -11.84 3.66 8.19
N PRO A 103 -12.18 4.01 9.44
CA PRO A 103 -13.56 4.11 9.89
C PRO A 103 -14.28 5.28 9.22
N ASP A 104 -15.60 5.14 9.09
CA ASP A 104 -16.48 6.16 8.50
C ASP A 104 -16.43 7.52 9.24
N LYS A 105 -15.96 7.55 10.50
CA LYS A 105 -15.78 8.78 11.30
C LYS A 105 -14.79 9.76 10.67
N VAL A 106 -13.76 9.24 9.99
CA VAL A 106 -12.69 10.05 9.38
C VAL A 106 -13.07 10.50 7.97
N TRP A 107 -13.89 9.70 7.27
CA TRP A 107 -14.41 9.99 5.94
C TRP A 107 -13.32 10.23 4.88
N LEU A 108 -13.03 11.49 4.49
CA LEU A 108 -11.97 11.82 3.52
C LEU A 108 -10.66 12.28 4.17
N ASP A 109 -10.66 12.64 5.45
CA ASP A 109 -9.48 13.14 6.16
C ASP A 109 -8.62 11.99 6.70
N TYR A 110 -8.52 10.90 5.94
CA TYR A 110 -7.74 9.73 6.34
C TYR A 110 -6.24 9.98 6.14
N ASP A 111 -5.45 9.57 7.11
CA ASP A 111 -4.00 9.76 7.09
C ASP A 111 -3.31 8.43 7.46
N PRO A 112 -2.28 7.97 6.72
CA PRO A 112 -1.42 6.85 7.13
C PRO A 112 -0.88 6.95 8.56
N THR A 113 -0.79 8.15 9.14
CA THR A 113 -0.32 8.33 10.51
C THR A 113 -1.32 7.89 11.58
N GLN A 114 -2.58 7.61 11.24
CA GLN A 114 -3.62 7.08 12.15
C GLN A 114 -3.46 5.59 12.46
N ILE A 115 -2.51 4.92 11.80
CA ILE A 115 -2.26 3.49 11.97
C ILE A 115 -1.35 3.30 13.21
N PRO A 116 -1.80 2.57 14.24
CA PRO A 116 -0.98 2.31 15.41
C PRO A 116 0.27 1.49 15.05
N PRO A 117 1.35 1.61 15.83
CA PRO A 117 2.65 0.99 15.52
C PRO A 117 2.57 -0.54 15.42
N GLU A 118 1.65 -1.15 16.17
CA GLU A 118 1.40 -2.59 16.17
C GLU A 118 0.94 -3.11 14.80
N TRP A 119 0.03 -2.39 14.16
CA TRP A 119 -0.50 -2.71 12.83
C TRP A 119 0.40 -2.19 11.71
N HIS A 120 1.15 -1.12 11.97
CA HIS A 120 2.12 -0.55 11.03
C HIS A 120 3.17 -1.59 10.60
N ARG A 121 3.70 -2.39 11.54
CA ARG A 121 4.67 -3.46 11.25
C ARG A 121 4.10 -4.50 10.28
N TRP A 122 2.88 -4.96 10.51
CA TRP A 122 2.21 -5.97 9.70
C TRP A 122 1.84 -5.45 8.30
N LEU A 123 1.31 -4.23 8.23
CA LEU A 123 0.89 -3.60 6.97
C LEU A 123 2.07 -3.35 6.03
N HIS A 124 3.24 -2.99 6.57
CA HIS A 124 4.46 -2.73 5.80
C HIS A 124 5.30 -3.98 5.52
N HIS A 125 4.78 -5.17 5.79
CA HIS A 125 5.51 -6.44 5.60
C HIS A 125 6.84 -6.53 6.36
N ILE A 126 6.97 -5.82 7.49
CA ILE A 126 8.14 -5.92 8.38
C ILE A 126 8.06 -7.19 9.23
N GLY A 127 6.84 -7.65 9.53
CA GLY A 127 6.58 -8.93 10.17
C GLY A 127 5.28 -9.55 9.66
N ASP A 128 5.19 -10.86 9.77
CA ASP A 128 3.98 -11.60 9.38
C ASP A 128 2.99 -11.76 10.53
N ASP A 129 3.47 -11.64 11.77
CA ASP A 129 2.63 -11.71 12.95
C ASP A 129 1.68 -10.53 13.01
N THR A 130 0.41 -10.83 13.28
CA THR A 130 -0.60 -9.81 13.57
C THR A 130 -0.56 -9.44 15.05
N PRO A 131 -0.93 -8.21 15.43
CA PRO A 131 -1.00 -7.82 16.85
C PRO A 131 -2.06 -8.61 17.62
N THR A 132 -3.05 -9.19 16.92
CA THR A 132 -4.01 -10.13 17.50
C THR A 132 -3.36 -11.45 17.93
N GLN A 133 -2.38 -11.94 17.16
CA GLN A 133 -1.65 -13.18 17.47
C GLN A 133 -0.53 -12.95 18.49
N ASN A 134 0.30 -11.93 18.25
CA ASN A 134 1.43 -11.58 19.09
C ASN A 134 1.30 -10.11 19.53
N PRO A 135 0.59 -9.83 20.63
CA PRO A 135 0.43 -8.47 21.11
C PRO A 135 1.77 -7.88 21.57
N PRO A 136 2.07 -6.62 21.23
CA PRO A 136 3.30 -5.97 21.67
C PRO A 136 3.32 -5.80 23.19
N LYS A 137 4.52 -5.89 23.78
CA LYS A 137 4.70 -5.67 25.22
C LYS A 137 4.42 -4.21 25.57
N ASN A 138 3.42 -3.98 26.43
CA ASN A 138 3.08 -2.64 26.91
C ASN A 138 3.95 -2.28 28.13
N GLU A 139 5.04 -1.56 27.89
CA GLU A 139 5.92 -1.06 28.95
C GLU A 139 5.38 0.26 29.54
N LYS A 140 5.71 0.55 30.79
CA LYS A 140 5.22 1.74 31.53
C LYS A 140 5.49 3.10 30.86
N TRP A 141 6.46 3.18 29.96
CA TRP A 141 6.88 4.40 29.27
C TRP A 141 6.26 4.54 27.87
N VAL A 142 5.51 3.53 27.41
CA VAL A 142 4.88 3.55 26.10
C VAL A 142 3.68 4.50 26.13
N LEU A 143 3.74 5.51 25.27
CA LEU A 143 2.66 6.46 25.08
C LEU A 143 1.56 5.84 24.22
N GLN A 144 0.33 6.31 24.42
CA GLN A 144 -0.76 5.97 23.51
C GLN A 144 -0.47 6.59 22.15
N HIS A 145 -0.71 5.81 21.09
CA HIS A 145 -0.60 6.30 19.72
C HIS A 145 -1.54 7.50 19.49
N GLU A 146 -0.98 8.54 18.89
CA GLU A 146 -1.66 9.73 18.39
C GLU A 146 -1.28 9.93 16.92
N GLU A 147 -2.22 10.46 16.14
CA GLU A 147 -2.00 10.80 14.73
C GLU A 147 -1.03 11.98 14.59
N ASN A 148 -0.58 12.26 13.36
CA ASN A 148 0.28 13.40 13.12
C ASN A 148 -0.50 14.72 13.19
N LEU A 149 -0.03 15.62 14.06
CA LEU A 149 -0.66 16.91 14.33
C LEU A 149 0.08 18.09 13.72
N SER A 150 1.02 17.86 12.79
CA SER A 150 1.89 18.90 12.23
C SER A 150 1.16 20.04 11.53
N ILE A 151 -0.06 19.81 11.04
CA ILE A 151 -0.87 20.80 10.32
C ILE A 151 -1.55 21.78 11.30
N PHE A 152 -1.79 21.37 12.54
CA PHE A 152 -2.49 22.19 13.54
C PHE A 152 -1.51 23.09 14.30
N GLU A 153 -1.68 24.41 14.18
CA GLU A 153 -0.79 25.41 14.82
C GLU A 153 -0.66 25.18 16.34
N ASP A 154 -1.76 24.87 17.01
CA ASP A 154 -1.82 24.69 18.46
C ASP A 154 -1.18 23.39 18.96
N LYS A 155 -0.99 22.40 18.07
CA LYS A 155 -0.56 21.03 18.43
C LYS A 155 0.75 20.59 17.79
N LYS A 156 1.26 21.32 16.81
CA LYS A 156 2.52 20.98 16.14
C LYS A 156 3.69 21.04 17.11
N TYR A 157 4.69 20.21 16.87
CA TYR A 157 5.93 20.25 17.63
C TYR A 157 6.75 21.50 17.27
N ILE A 158 7.08 22.31 18.28
CA ILE A 158 7.95 23.48 18.15
C ILE A 158 9.21 23.23 19.00
N PRO A 159 10.40 23.12 18.40
CA PRO A 159 11.63 22.94 19.17
C PRO A 159 11.94 24.21 19.95
N TYR A 160 12.46 24.02 21.17
CA TYR A 160 12.94 25.10 22.03
C TYR A 160 14.29 24.72 22.64
N SER A 161 15.06 25.72 23.09
CA SER A 161 16.26 25.44 23.87
C SER A 161 15.85 24.84 25.21
N THR A 162 16.16 23.56 25.41
CA THR A 162 16.01 22.88 26.70
C THR A 162 17.07 23.33 27.71
N THR A 163 18.09 24.08 27.26
CA THR A 163 19.15 24.60 28.12
C THR A 163 18.74 25.91 28.77
N ARG A 164 19.01 26.02 30.08
CA ARG A 164 18.92 27.29 30.80
C ARG A 164 20.05 28.23 30.38
N THR A 165 19.80 29.54 30.48
CA THR A 165 20.82 30.56 30.22
C THR A 165 22.02 30.35 31.15
N LYS A 166 23.21 30.15 30.54
CA LYS A 166 24.44 29.86 31.29
C LYS A 166 25.05 31.11 31.92
N ILE A 167 24.95 32.25 31.24
CA ILE A 167 25.51 33.52 31.67
C ILE A 167 24.34 34.40 32.12
N GLN A 168 24.36 34.85 33.38
CA GLN A 168 23.37 35.78 33.90
C GLN A 168 23.87 37.21 33.67
N GLY A 169 23.03 38.05 33.04
CA GLY A 169 23.32 39.46 32.85
C GLY A 169 23.11 40.25 34.15
N TRP A 170 23.96 41.25 34.41
CA TRP A 170 23.78 42.18 35.53
C TRP A 170 22.46 42.97 35.37
N GLN A 171 21.67 43.07 36.45
CA GLN A 171 20.41 43.82 36.48
C GLN A 171 20.61 45.17 37.18
N PRO A 172 20.49 46.32 36.49
CA PRO A 172 20.65 47.63 37.10
C PRO A 172 19.54 47.92 38.13
N GLY A 173 19.89 48.64 39.21
CA GLY A 173 18.90 49.20 40.14
C GLY A 173 18.42 48.27 41.27
N GLN A 174 18.94 47.05 41.39
CA GLN A 174 18.66 46.19 42.55
C GLN A 174 19.39 46.72 43.79
N LYS A 175 18.63 47.24 44.77
CA LYS A 175 19.17 47.60 46.10
C LYS A 175 19.65 46.32 46.78
N LYS A 176 20.85 46.34 47.40
CA LYS A 176 21.32 45.24 48.25
C LYS A 176 20.27 45.03 49.35
N GLN A 177 19.72 43.82 49.44
CA GLN A 177 18.90 43.43 50.59
C GLN A 177 19.82 43.47 51.83
N GLN A 178 19.45 44.30 52.81
CA GLN A 178 20.12 44.42 54.11
C GLN A 178 19.70 43.27 55.02
#